data_AF-D9QLM5-F1
#
_entry.id   AF-D9QLM5-F1
#
_cell.length_a   1.000
_cell.length_b   1.000
_cell.length_c   1.000
_cell.angle_alpha   90.00
_cell.angle_beta   90.00
_cell.angle_gamma   90.00
#
_symmetry.space_group_name_H-M   'P 1'
#
loop_
_entity.id
_entity.type
_entity.pdbx_description
1 polymer ?
#
loop_
_entity_poly.entity_id
_entity_poly.type
_entity_poly.pdbx_seq_one_letter_code
_entity_poly.pdbx_strand_id
1 'polypeptide(L)'
;MKPTFSIGEALAAPFRLARRRPVSLFLWGAIMTGVMVALYALLVPAFANVPLGEGRGEEAVAEYMRQSQMSAVWLNAMTPLMYLAMLLVWTAAARATLSPGKGDRLAFLRVGMDEVRVAVVYVAWFLLWYVGLIVLVMIGFALGLTIWFIDQTIAIVVGVVFGLGVAVVATWLWLRLSLIAPATLILKAFAFAEGWALTRGQVWKLLGLNLLKWVISIPLMLGLYALVAAILAGAFFGQGLTWPADAQTVADLQPLFRTMLPAGAVALIPVAGFYGFYLAFSAAPSIVAARQLLDGVPVPPAPIVADAASGDGLEPA
;
A
#
# COMPACT_ATOMS: atom_id res chain seq x y z
N MET A 1 2.92 -7.90 33.25
CA MET A 1 2.85 -8.58 31.93
C MET A 1 3.18 -7.56 30.85
N LYS A 2 3.93 -7.92 29.79
CA LYS A 2 4.21 -6.96 28.70
C LYS A 2 2.93 -6.73 27.88
N PRO A 3 2.57 -5.48 27.54
CA PRO A 3 1.43 -5.19 26.67
C PRO A 3 1.54 -5.99 25.36
N THR A 4 0.42 -6.54 24.90
CA THR A 4 0.30 -7.29 23.63
C THR A 4 -0.92 -6.78 22.87
N PHE A 5 -1.01 -7.03 21.57
CA PHE A 5 -2.18 -6.71 20.75
C PHE A 5 -2.81 -7.99 20.15
N SER A 6 -4.07 -7.87 19.73
CA SER A 6 -4.85 -8.90 19.03
C SER A 6 -4.82 -8.70 17.52
N ILE A 7 -4.27 -9.67 16.79
CA ILE A 7 -4.19 -9.63 15.32
C ILE A 7 -5.59 -9.65 14.69
N GLY A 8 -6.50 -10.48 15.20
CA GLY A 8 -7.85 -10.58 14.67
C GLY A 8 -8.65 -9.28 14.83
N GLU A 9 -8.51 -8.61 15.96
CA GLU A 9 -9.19 -7.33 16.20
C GLU A 9 -8.64 -6.21 15.31
N ALA A 10 -7.31 -6.20 15.11
CA ALA A 10 -6.63 -5.28 14.21
C ALA A 10 -7.05 -5.50 12.75
N LEU A 11 -7.11 -6.75 12.28
CA LEU A 11 -7.52 -7.08 10.90
C LEU A 11 -9.01 -6.82 10.64
N ALA A 12 -9.87 -6.94 11.65
CA ALA A 12 -11.29 -6.63 11.52
C ALA A 12 -11.59 -5.12 11.49
N ALA A 13 -10.63 -4.26 11.89
CA ALA A 13 -10.79 -2.82 11.93
C ALA A 13 -11.16 -2.17 10.58
N PRO A 14 -10.46 -2.43 9.47
CA PRO A 14 -10.83 -1.86 8.17
C PRO A 14 -12.21 -2.29 7.68
N PHE A 15 -12.64 -3.52 7.97
CA PHE A 15 -14.00 -3.98 7.62
C PHE A 15 -15.08 -3.30 8.46
N ARG A 16 -14.84 -3.08 9.76
CA ARG A 16 -15.74 -2.27 10.61
C ARG A 16 -15.82 -0.84 10.10
N LEU A 17 -14.69 -0.26 9.69
CA LEU A 17 -14.66 1.07 9.09
C LEU A 17 -15.44 1.11 7.77
N ALA A 18 -15.27 0.09 6.92
CA ALA A 18 -16.00 -0.06 5.67
C ALA A 18 -17.52 -0.11 5.84
N ARG A 19 -17.99 -0.87 6.84
CA ARG A 19 -19.42 -0.95 7.16
C ARG A 19 -19.98 0.34 7.75
N ARG A 20 -19.19 1.08 8.54
CA ARG A 20 -19.65 2.29 9.22
C ARG A 20 -19.56 3.54 8.35
N ARG A 21 -18.59 3.61 7.43
CA ARG A 21 -18.26 4.83 6.68
C ARG A 21 -17.97 4.55 5.19
N PRO A 22 -18.79 3.78 4.46
CA PRO A 22 -18.50 3.36 3.08
C PRO A 22 -18.22 4.54 2.14
N VAL A 23 -18.98 5.63 2.30
CA VAL A 23 -18.82 6.86 1.51
C VAL A 23 -17.44 7.50 1.72
N SER A 24 -16.90 7.50 2.94
CA SER A 24 -15.57 8.05 3.21
C SER A 24 -14.49 7.28 2.47
N LEU A 25 -14.55 5.94 2.45
CA LEU A 25 -13.59 5.15 1.68
C LEU A 25 -13.72 5.43 0.19
N PHE A 26 -14.95 5.52 -0.33
CA PHE A 26 -15.13 5.82 -1.75
C PHE A 26 -14.54 7.20 -2.12
N LEU A 27 -14.74 8.23 -1.29
CA LEU A 27 -14.16 9.56 -1.52
C LEU A 27 -12.63 9.55 -1.50
N TRP A 28 -12.04 8.85 -0.53
CA TRP A 28 -10.59 8.67 -0.45
C TRP A 28 -10.01 7.99 -1.69
N GLY A 29 -10.68 6.93 -2.13
CA GLY A 29 -10.33 6.22 -3.34
C GLY A 29 -10.54 7.04 -4.60
N ALA A 30 -11.60 7.84 -4.68
CA ALA A 30 -11.88 8.72 -5.80
C ALA A 30 -10.80 9.81 -5.94
N ILE A 31 -10.27 10.33 -4.83
CA ILE A 31 -9.12 11.25 -4.85
C ILE A 31 -7.89 10.55 -5.45
N MET A 32 -7.58 9.32 -5.01
CA MET A 32 -6.45 8.57 -5.57
C MET A 32 -6.61 8.28 -7.04
N THR A 33 -7.76 7.72 -7.41
CA THR A 33 -8.07 7.37 -8.78
C THR A 33 -8.08 8.63 -9.65
N GLY A 34 -8.62 9.74 -9.16
CA GLY A 34 -8.65 11.02 -9.87
C GLY A 34 -7.25 11.58 -10.12
N VAL A 35 -6.37 11.59 -9.10
CA VAL A 35 -4.97 11.97 -9.26
C VAL A 35 -4.30 11.04 -10.28
N MET A 36 -4.44 9.72 -10.11
CA MET A 36 -3.88 8.72 -11.01
C MET A 36 -4.32 8.93 -12.47
N VAL A 37 -5.62 9.13 -12.71
CA VAL A 37 -6.18 9.38 -14.03
C VAL A 37 -5.66 10.68 -14.61
N ALA A 38 -5.59 11.76 -13.83
CA ALA A 38 -5.01 13.02 -14.28
C ALA A 38 -3.55 12.86 -14.70
N LEU A 39 -2.77 12.12 -13.90
CA LEU A 39 -1.37 11.83 -14.20
C LEU A 39 -1.22 11.02 -15.50
N TYR A 40 -2.00 9.95 -15.68
CA TYR A 40 -1.94 9.16 -16.91
C TYR A 40 -2.47 9.91 -18.13
N ALA A 41 -3.50 10.74 -17.98
CA ALA A 41 -4.03 11.55 -19.08
C ALA A 41 -2.99 12.52 -19.66
N LEU A 42 -2.11 13.07 -18.81
CA LEU A 42 -0.99 13.91 -19.25
C LEU A 42 0.06 13.15 -20.06
N LEU A 43 0.14 11.83 -19.91
CA LEU A 43 1.10 10.98 -20.61
C LEU A 43 0.60 10.50 -21.97
N VAL A 44 -0.72 10.43 -22.18
CA VAL A 44 -1.30 9.94 -23.45
C VAL A 44 -0.70 10.63 -24.68
N PRO A 45 -0.56 11.98 -24.74
CA PRO A 45 0.06 12.63 -25.89
C PRO A 45 1.55 12.26 -26.06
N ALA A 46 2.25 12.02 -24.95
CA ALA A 46 3.67 11.67 -24.98
C ALA A 46 3.92 10.29 -25.60
N PHE A 47 2.91 9.43 -25.74
CA PHE A 47 3.03 8.11 -26.37
C PHE A 47 2.40 8.03 -27.77
N ALA A 48 1.76 9.08 -28.26
CA ALA A 48 0.97 9.04 -29.50
C ALA A 48 1.77 8.53 -30.71
N ASN A 49 3.04 8.93 -30.82
CA ASN A 49 3.91 8.57 -31.95
C ASN A 49 4.70 7.27 -31.75
N VAL A 50 4.45 6.52 -30.66
CA VAL A 50 5.15 5.25 -30.43
C VAL A 50 4.70 4.21 -31.44
N PRO A 51 5.62 3.60 -32.22
CA PRO A 51 5.28 2.57 -33.18
C PRO A 51 4.89 1.25 -32.50
N LEU A 52 3.90 0.55 -33.04
CA LEU A 52 3.32 -0.69 -32.48
C LEU A 52 3.81 -1.99 -33.16
N GLY A 53 4.62 -1.92 -34.22
CA GLY A 53 5.04 -3.07 -35.04
C GLY A 53 6.52 -3.50 -34.93
N GLU A 54 6.83 -4.68 -35.47
CA GLU A 54 8.18 -5.25 -35.58
C GLU A 54 8.89 -4.73 -36.84
N GLY A 55 9.67 -3.66 -36.66
CA GLY A 55 10.44 -3.03 -37.75
C GLY A 55 11.34 -1.93 -37.23
N ARG A 56 11.91 -2.13 -36.03
CA ARG A 56 12.71 -1.10 -35.36
C ARG A 56 14.07 -0.99 -36.06
N GLY A 57 14.19 -0.05 -36.99
CA GLY A 57 15.49 0.50 -37.34
C GLY A 57 16.18 1.05 -36.08
N GLU A 58 17.50 1.10 -36.07
CA GLU A 58 18.31 1.56 -34.93
C GLU A 58 17.89 2.97 -34.46
N GLU A 59 17.47 3.82 -35.39
CA GLU A 59 16.91 5.16 -35.13
C GLU A 59 15.56 5.13 -34.39
N ALA A 60 14.68 4.17 -34.69
CA ALA A 60 13.40 4.00 -34.01
C ALA A 60 13.58 3.49 -32.57
N VAL A 61 14.61 2.68 -32.32
CA VAL A 61 15.00 2.26 -30.96
C VAL A 61 15.54 3.45 -30.17
N ALA A 62 16.42 4.25 -30.78
CA ALA A 62 16.99 5.44 -30.14
C ALA A 62 15.92 6.47 -29.76
N GLU A 63 14.98 6.75 -30.67
CA GLU A 63 13.88 7.68 -30.40
C GLU A 63 12.92 7.14 -29.32
N TYR A 64 12.58 5.85 -29.36
CA TYR A 64 11.81 5.22 -28.29
C TYR A 64 12.51 5.32 -26.94
N MET A 65 13.81 5.06 -26.87
CA MET A 65 14.60 5.18 -25.64
C MET A 65 14.61 6.62 -25.12
N ARG A 66 14.75 7.61 -26.01
CA ARG A 66 14.69 9.03 -25.65
C ARG A 66 13.31 9.41 -25.08
N GLN A 67 12.24 8.99 -25.74
CA GLN A 67 10.86 9.24 -25.32
C GLN A 67 10.51 8.51 -24.01
N SER A 68 11.00 7.29 -23.84
CA SER A 68 10.90 6.52 -22.59
C SER A 68 11.63 7.23 -21.44
N GLN A 69 12.83 7.76 -21.66
CA GLN A 69 13.55 8.53 -20.64
C GLN A 69 12.82 9.81 -20.26
N MET A 70 12.31 10.58 -21.23
CA MET A 70 11.53 11.80 -20.95
C MET A 70 10.26 11.48 -20.17
N SER A 71 9.50 10.46 -20.59
CA SER A 71 8.29 10.03 -19.86
C SER A 71 8.61 9.52 -18.45
N ALA A 72 9.74 8.83 -18.27
CA ALA A 72 10.22 8.42 -16.95
C ALA A 72 10.55 9.61 -16.05
N VAL A 73 11.22 10.65 -16.57
CA VAL A 73 11.47 11.90 -15.82
C VAL A 73 10.16 12.54 -15.38
N TRP A 74 9.17 12.62 -16.29
CA TRP A 74 7.85 13.16 -15.96
C TRP A 74 7.12 12.34 -14.88
N LEU A 75 7.08 11.01 -15.02
CA LEU A 75 6.48 10.13 -14.02
C LEU A 75 7.15 10.29 -12.64
N ASN A 76 8.48 10.37 -12.60
CA ASN A 76 9.22 10.62 -11.37
C ASN A 76 8.91 12.01 -10.78
N ALA A 77 8.79 13.04 -11.61
CA ALA A 77 8.40 14.38 -11.16
C ALA A 77 6.98 14.44 -10.59
N MET A 78 6.08 13.58 -11.07
CA MET A 78 4.68 13.51 -10.62
C MET A 78 4.47 12.58 -9.41
N THR A 79 5.43 11.70 -9.13
CA THR A 79 5.39 10.75 -8.01
C THR A 79 5.19 11.40 -6.63
N PRO A 80 5.80 12.55 -6.30
CA PRO A 80 5.55 13.26 -5.05
C PRO A 80 4.08 13.62 -4.83
N LEU A 81 3.34 13.99 -5.88
CA LEU A 81 1.92 14.33 -5.78
C LEU A 81 1.10 13.10 -5.35
N MET A 82 1.42 11.93 -5.89
CA MET A 82 0.79 10.66 -5.52
C MET A 82 1.08 10.29 -4.06
N TYR A 83 2.32 10.50 -3.60
CA TYR A 83 2.67 10.27 -2.20
C TYR A 83 2.00 11.26 -1.25
N LEU A 84 1.83 12.53 -1.64
CA LEU A 84 1.08 13.51 -0.85
C LEU A 84 -0.39 13.13 -0.73
N ALA A 85 -1.01 12.71 -1.82
CA ALA A 85 -2.37 12.17 -1.78
C ALA A 85 -2.43 10.95 -0.85
N MET A 86 -1.50 10.01 -1.00
CA MET A 86 -1.38 8.80 -0.17
C MET A 86 -1.28 9.12 1.31
N LEU A 87 -0.41 10.06 1.66
CA LEU A 87 -0.23 10.55 3.01
C LEU A 87 -1.54 11.12 3.58
N LEU A 88 -2.21 12.00 2.83
CA LEU A 88 -3.45 12.66 3.27
C LEU A 88 -4.57 11.65 3.51
N VAL A 89 -4.72 10.67 2.61
CA VAL A 89 -5.75 9.64 2.74
C VAL A 89 -5.41 8.66 3.86
N TRP A 90 -4.15 8.25 3.97
CA TRP A 90 -3.71 7.33 5.02
C TRP A 90 -3.94 7.94 6.42
N THR A 91 -3.61 9.23 6.59
CA THR A 91 -3.86 9.98 7.84
C THR A 91 -5.35 10.16 8.13
N ALA A 92 -6.17 10.45 7.12
CA ALA A 92 -7.63 10.49 7.24
C ALA A 92 -8.19 9.13 7.69
N ALA A 93 -7.74 8.02 7.09
CA ALA A 93 -8.18 6.68 7.45
C ALA A 93 -7.73 6.25 8.85
N ALA A 94 -6.50 6.60 9.24
CA ALA A 94 -5.99 6.40 10.59
C ALA A 94 -6.84 7.16 11.63
N ARG A 95 -7.16 8.42 11.35
CA ARG A 95 -8.01 9.27 12.20
C ARG A 95 -9.43 8.72 12.33
N ALA A 96 -10.03 8.29 11.23
CA ALA A 96 -11.34 7.67 11.21
C ALA A 96 -11.37 6.39 12.07
N THR A 97 -10.26 5.64 12.08
CA THR A 97 -10.09 4.46 12.95
C THR A 97 -10.02 4.83 14.43
N LEU A 98 -9.37 5.94 14.78
CA LEU A 98 -9.30 6.44 16.17
C LEU A 98 -10.61 7.06 16.67
N SER A 99 -11.47 7.55 15.79
CA SER A 99 -12.72 8.26 16.13
C SER A 99 -13.99 7.55 15.62
N PRO A 100 -14.26 6.30 16.05
CA PRO A 100 -15.31 5.46 15.47
C PRO A 100 -16.75 5.98 15.59
N GLY A 101 -17.00 7.02 16.40
CA GLY A 101 -18.33 7.59 16.66
C GLY A 101 -18.52 9.07 16.30
N LYS A 102 -17.46 9.81 15.96
CA LYS A 102 -17.59 11.24 15.59
C LYS A 102 -17.76 11.35 14.08
N GLY A 103 -18.78 12.08 13.63
CA GLY A 103 -18.92 12.45 12.22
C GLY A 103 -17.92 13.55 11.87
N ASP A 104 -17.25 13.41 10.72
CA ASP A 104 -16.44 14.49 10.15
C ASP A 104 -17.05 14.91 8.80
N ARG A 105 -17.19 16.23 8.59
CA ARG A 105 -17.89 16.83 7.44
C ARG A 105 -17.15 16.59 6.12
N LEU A 106 -15.85 16.39 6.16
CA LEU A 106 -14.98 16.21 4.99
C LEU A 106 -14.39 14.80 4.89
N ALA A 107 -15.11 13.77 5.35
CA ALA A 107 -14.61 12.40 5.36
C ALA A 107 -13.22 12.26 6.02
N PHE A 108 -12.96 13.03 7.08
CA PHE A 108 -11.68 13.09 7.81
C PHE A 108 -10.49 13.66 7.03
N LEU A 109 -10.69 14.17 5.81
CA LEU A 109 -9.68 14.89 5.04
C LEU A 109 -9.52 16.28 5.63
N ARG A 110 -8.39 16.50 6.32
CA ARG A 110 -8.00 17.81 6.84
C ARG A 110 -6.51 17.98 6.62
N VAL A 111 -6.07 19.20 6.39
CA VAL A 111 -4.65 19.54 6.42
C VAL A 111 -4.37 20.17 7.76
N GLY A 112 -3.54 19.53 8.56
CA GLY A 112 -3.16 20.04 9.88
C GLY A 112 -1.83 19.48 10.36
N MET A 113 -1.56 19.70 11.65
CA MET A 113 -0.31 19.28 12.27
C MET A 113 -0.13 17.76 12.28
N ASP A 114 -1.23 16.99 12.27
CA ASP A 114 -1.17 15.52 12.22
C ASP A 114 -0.63 15.03 10.87
N GLU A 115 -1.04 15.66 9.76
CA GLU A 115 -0.51 15.39 8.42
C GLU A 115 0.98 15.73 8.34
N VAL A 116 1.39 16.88 8.88
CA VAL A 116 2.80 17.31 8.89
C VAL A 116 3.64 16.33 9.71
N ARG A 117 3.17 15.92 10.88
CA ARG A 117 3.88 14.95 11.73
C ARG A 117 4.10 13.63 11.01
N VAL A 118 3.06 13.10 10.37
CA VAL A 118 3.14 11.84 9.63
C VAL A 118 3.99 12.01 8.36
N ALA A 119 3.93 13.16 7.68
CA ALA A 119 4.82 13.48 6.56
C ALA A 119 6.28 13.39 6.98
N VAL A 120 6.65 14.07 8.07
CA VAL A 120 8.01 14.08 8.61
C VAL A 120 8.46 12.68 9.00
N VAL A 121 7.58 11.86 9.61
CA VAL A 121 7.88 10.46 9.92
C VAL A 121 8.15 9.66 8.64
N TYR A 122 7.33 9.79 7.60
CA TYR A 122 7.53 9.09 6.33
C TYR A 122 8.77 9.58 5.59
N VAL A 123 9.08 10.88 5.62
CA VAL A 123 10.31 11.45 5.04
C VAL A 123 11.53 10.93 5.78
N ALA A 124 11.54 10.96 7.12
CA ALA A 124 12.63 10.41 7.92
C ALA A 124 12.83 8.92 7.65
N TRP A 125 11.73 8.17 7.54
CA TRP A 125 11.75 6.76 7.18
C TRP A 125 12.30 6.52 5.77
N PHE A 126 11.83 7.28 4.79
CA PHE A 126 12.29 7.20 3.40
C PHE A 126 13.79 7.50 3.30
N LEU A 127 14.27 8.56 3.95
CA LEU A 127 15.68 8.92 3.98
C LEU A 127 16.53 7.83 4.65
N LEU A 128 16.11 7.34 5.82
CA LEU A 128 16.82 6.25 6.51
C LEU A 128 16.90 5.00 5.64
N TRP A 129 15.81 4.64 4.98
CA TRP A 129 15.74 3.47 4.10
C TRP A 129 16.63 3.64 2.88
N TYR A 130 16.55 4.78 2.19
CA TYR A 130 17.30 5.03 0.96
C TYR A 130 18.80 5.12 1.23
N VAL A 131 19.21 5.88 2.26
CA VAL A 131 20.62 5.99 2.66
C VAL A 131 21.13 4.63 3.15
N GLY A 132 20.36 3.92 3.97
CA GLY A 132 20.74 2.60 4.47
C GLY A 132 20.93 1.58 3.34
N LEU A 133 20.02 1.54 2.37
CA LEU A 133 20.14 0.66 1.21
C LEU A 133 21.33 1.04 0.32
N ILE A 134 21.58 2.33 0.06
CA ILE A 134 22.75 2.76 -0.71
C ILE A 134 24.03 2.27 -0.03
N VAL A 135 24.18 2.49 1.27
CA VAL A 135 25.36 2.04 2.03
C VAL A 135 25.51 0.52 1.95
N LEU A 136 24.44 -0.24 2.15
CA LEU A 136 24.47 -1.70 2.06
C LEU A 136 24.81 -2.19 0.65
N VAL A 137 24.26 -1.56 -0.39
CA VAL A 137 24.60 -1.89 -1.79
C VAL A 137 26.06 -1.59 -2.08
N MET A 138 26.60 -0.45 -1.60
CA MET A 138 28.02 -0.12 -1.78
C MET A 138 28.94 -1.13 -1.08
N ILE A 139 28.59 -1.54 0.15
CA ILE A 139 29.32 -2.59 0.87
C ILE A 139 29.25 -3.92 0.10
N GLY A 140 28.06 -4.34 -0.32
CA GLY A 140 27.86 -5.57 -1.07
C GLY A 140 28.61 -5.57 -2.40
N PHE A 141 28.63 -4.43 -3.10
CA PHE A 141 29.37 -4.25 -4.33
C PHE A 141 30.88 -4.33 -4.11
N ALA A 142 31.41 -3.64 -3.10
CA ALA A 142 32.83 -3.69 -2.75
C ALA A 142 33.26 -5.12 -2.39
N LEU A 143 32.50 -5.80 -1.53
CA LEU A 143 32.76 -7.20 -1.17
C LEU A 143 32.68 -8.12 -2.39
N GLY A 144 31.62 -7.97 -3.20
CA GLY A 144 31.43 -8.75 -4.42
C GLY A 144 32.59 -8.61 -5.39
N LEU A 145 33.03 -7.38 -5.68
CA LEU A 145 34.17 -7.14 -6.58
C LEU A 145 35.47 -7.72 -6.03
N THR A 146 35.78 -7.50 -4.76
CA THR A 146 37.04 -8.01 -4.16
C THR A 146 37.15 -9.53 -4.24
N ILE A 147 36.04 -10.24 -3.97
CA ILE A 147 36.01 -11.71 -4.00
C ILE A 147 35.96 -12.23 -5.44
N TRP A 148 35.28 -11.52 -6.35
CA TRP A 148 35.14 -11.92 -7.76
C TRP A 148 36.49 -12.13 -8.47
N PHE A 149 37.49 -11.30 -8.16
CA PHE A 149 38.84 -11.44 -8.73
C PHE A 149 39.65 -12.59 -8.12
N ILE A 150 39.19 -13.18 -7.02
CA ILE A 150 39.83 -14.33 -6.37
C ILE A 150 39.12 -15.63 -6.81
N ASP A 151 37.80 -15.70 -6.64
CA ASP A 151 36.98 -16.84 -6.98
C ASP A 151 35.53 -16.40 -7.25
N GLN A 152 35.05 -16.65 -8.48
CA GLN A 152 33.71 -16.26 -8.91
C GLN A 152 32.60 -17.04 -8.19
N THR A 153 32.83 -18.31 -7.89
CA THR A 153 31.84 -19.17 -7.20
C THR A 153 31.64 -18.67 -5.78
N ILE A 154 32.73 -18.37 -5.07
CA ILE A 154 32.68 -17.82 -3.71
C ILE A 154 32.02 -16.44 -3.74
N ALA A 155 32.31 -15.60 -4.74
CA ALA A 155 31.70 -14.28 -4.88
C ALA A 155 30.17 -14.35 -5.02
N ILE A 156 29.66 -15.29 -5.83
CA ILE A 156 28.21 -15.51 -5.98
C ILE A 156 27.59 -15.95 -4.66
N VAL A 157 28.18 -16.94 -3.98
CA VAL A 157 27.67 -17.44 -2.69
C VAL A 157 27.63 -16.33 -1.66
N VAL A 158 28.72 -15.57 -1.52
CA VAL A 158 28.79 -14.43 -0.59
C VAL A 158 27.79 -13.35 -0.96
N GLY A 159 27.62 -13.04 -2.25
CA GLY A 159 26.61 -12.10 -2.73
C GLY A 159 25.19 -12.51 -2.36
N VAL A 160 24.84 -13.79 -2.53
CA VAL A 160 23.53 -14.33 -2.14
C VAL A 160 23.31 -14.25 -0.63
N VAL A 161 24.30 -14.69 0.17
CA VAL A 161 24.23 -14.62 1.64
C VAL A 161 24.10 -13.18 2.12
N PHE A 162 24.86 -12.26 1.54
CA PHE A 162 24.77 -10.83 1.83
C PHE A 162 23.39 -10.27 1.48
N GLY A 163 22.87 -10.58 0.29
CA GLY A 163 21.53 -10.18 -0.14
C GLY A 163 20.42 -10.66 0.80
N LEU A 164 20.49 -11.93 1.23
CA LEU A 164 19.58 -12.48 2.23
C LEU A 164 19.70 -11.77 3.58
N GLY A 165 20.93 -11.48 4.03
CA GLY A 165 21.20 -10.71 5.24
C GLY A 165 20.58 -9.32 5.19
N VAL A 166 20.77 -8.60 4.07
CA VAL A 166 20.15 -7.29 3.82
C VAL A 166 18.63 -7.41 3.86
N ALA A 167 18.03 -8.42 3.21
CA ALA A 167 16.59 -8.62 3.22
C ALA A 167 16.03 -8.86 4.64
N VAL A 168 16.74 -9.64 5.47
CA VAL A 168 16.36 -9.88 6.87
C VAL A 168 16.44 -8.60 7.70
N VAL A 169 17.55 -7.85 7.61
CA VAL A 169 17.73 -6.58 8.33
C VAL A 169 16.71 -5.55 7.89
N ALA A 170 16.47 -5.44 6.58
CA ALA A 170 15.48 -4.57 5.97
C ALA A 170 14.07 -4.89 6.50
N THR A 171 13.67 -6.17 6.48
CA THR A 171 12.37 -6.62 6.99
C THR A 171 12.23 -6.35 8.49
N TRP A 172 13.26 -6.66 9.27
CA TRP A 172 13.27 -6.39 10.70
C TRP A 172 13.11 -4.89 10.99
N LEU A 173 13.85 -4.03 10.28
CA LEU A 173 13.77 -2.58 10.44
C LEU A 173 12.39 -2.05 10.03
N TRP A 174 11.85 -2.53 8.90
CA TRP A 174 10.51 -2.21 8.43
C TRP A 174 9.44 -2.49 9.49
N LEU A 175 9.48 -3.68 10.10
CA LEU A 175 8.56 -4.06 11.18
C LEU A 175 8.72 -3.17 12.41
N ARG A 176 9.97 -2.85 12.78
CA ARG A 176 10.26 -2.03 13.97
C ARG A 176 9.82 -0.58 13.81
N LEU A 177 9.85 -0.05 12.58
CA LEU A 177 9.44 1.31 12.25
C LEU A 177 7.93 1.44 11.94
N SER A 178 7.24 0.32 11.68
CA SER A 178 5.82 0.29 11.28
C SER A 178 4.85 0.96 12.25
N LEU A 179 5.19 1.07 13.55
CA LEU A 179 4.35 1.69 14.58
C LEU A 179 4.68 3.15 14.89
N ILE A 180 5.73 3.74 14.28
CA ILE A 180 6.11 5.14 14.57
C ILE A 180 5.03 6.12 14.08
N ALA A 181 4.55 5.97 12.84
CA ALA A 181 3.48 6.81 12.30
C ALA A 181 2.17 6.64 13.10
N PRO A 182 1.70 5.41 13.39
CA PRO A 182 0.57 5.19 14.30
C PRO A 182 0.72 5.83 15.69
N ALA A 183 1.86 5.63 16.35
CA ALA A 183 2.13 6.20 17.67
C ALA A 183 2.15 7.73 17.63
N THR A 184 2.72 8.32 16.58
CA THR A 184 2.78 9.77 16.38
C THR A 184 1.39 10.40 16.27
N LEU A 185 0.47 9.72 15.57
CA LEU A 185 -0.92 10.16 15.47
C LEU A 185 -1.69 10.00 16.78
N ILE A 186 -1.50 8.89 17.49
CA ILE A 186 -2.20 8.62 18.75
C ILE A 186 -1.75 9.60 19.84
N LEU A 187 -0.44 9.79 19.98
CA LEU A 187 0.17 10.64 21.01
C LEU A 187 0.17 12.13 20.62
N LYS A 188 -0.15 12.46 19.36
CA LYS A 188 -0.11 13.83 18.81
C LYS A 188 1.25 14.52 19.05
N ALA A 189 2.32 13.75 19.00
CA ALA A 189 3.70 14.18 19.19
C ALA A 189 4.64 13.31 18.34
N PHE A 190 5.85 13.79 18.04
CA PHE A 190 6.84 13.02 17.27
C PHE A 190 7.35 11.81 18.06
N ALA A 191 6.67 10.68 17.90
CA ALA A 191 6.82 9.51 18.76
C ALA A 191 7.82 8.47 18.21
N PHE A 192 9.03 8.92 17.84
CA PHE A 192 10.05 8.03 17.25
C PHE A 192 10.53 6.98 18.26
N ALA A 193 10.84 7.41 19.48
CA ALA A 193 11.35 6.53 20.53
C ALA A 193 10.26 5.59 21.05
N GLU A 194 9.05 6.12 21.26
CA GLU A 194 7.89 5.38 21.73
C GLU A 194 7.45 4.35 20.69
N GLY A 195 7.31 4.74 19.41
CA GLY A 195 7.00 3.82 18.32
C GLY A 195 8.02 2.68 18.21
N TRP A 196 9.31 2.98 18.36
CA TRP A 196 10.38 1.98 18.39
C TRP A 196 10.35 1.10 19.64
N ALA A 197 9.94 1.63 20.79
CA ALA A 197 9.80 0.87 22.02
C ALA A 197 8.60 -0.09 21.95
N LEU A 198 7.47 0.34 21.37
CA LEU A 198 6.24 -0.46 21.24
C LEU A 198 6.44 -1.75 20.46
N THR A 199 7.33 -1.76 19.46
CA THR A 199 7.60 -2.97 18.67
C THR A 199 8.49 -3.99 19.40
N ARG A 200 9.07 -3.65 20.57
CA ARG A 200 9.98 -4.56 21.30
C ARG A 200 9.22 -5.78 21.83
N GLY A 201 9.68 -6.96 21.45
CA GLY A 201 9.02 -8.23 21.83
C GLY A 201 7.75 -8.55 21.05
N GLN A 202 7.35 -7.71 20.09
CA GLN A 202 6.15 -7.91 19.26
C GLN A 202 6.48 -8.14 17.79
N VAL A 203 7.76 -8.24 17.41
CA VAL A 203 8.21 -8.36 16.02
C VAL A 203 7.54 -9.52 15.29
N TRP A 204 7.42 -10.70 15.91
CA TRP A 204 6.75 -11.86 15.32
C TRP A 204 5.25 -11.66 15.10
N LYS A 205 4.55 -11.00 16.04
CA LYS A 205 3.13 -10.68 15.88
C LYS A 205 2.91 -9.62 14.81
N LEU A 206 3.81 -8.63 14.72
CA LEU A 206 3.79 -7.63 13.65
C LEU A 206 4.10 -8.26 12.29
N LEU A 207 5.05 -9.20 12.22
CA LEU A 207 5.31 -9.98 11.01
C LEU A 207 4.05 -10.75 10.60
N GLY A 208 3.42 -11.47 11.53
CA GLY A 208 2.18 -12.20 11.28
C GLY A 208 1.04 -11.28 10.83
N LEU A 209 0.85 -10.13 11.47
CA LEU A 209 -0.14 -9.12 11.06
C LEU A 209 0.12 -8.61 9.64
N ASN A 210 1.37 -8.25 9.32
CA ASN A 210 1.74 -7.74 8.00
C ASN A 210 1.65 -8.81 6.91
N LEU A 211 2.05 -10.05 7.22
CA LEU A 211 1.90 -11.18 6.33
C LEU A 211 0.42 -11.47 6.04
N LEU A 212 -0.45 -11.48 7.06
CA LEU A 212 -1.90 -11.64 6.84
C LEU A 212 -2.47 -10.48 6.02
N LYS A 213 -2.05 -9.23 6.28
CA LYS A 213 -2.45 -8.10 5.45
C LYS A 213 -2.07 -8.33 3.99
N TRP A 214 -0.84 -8.77 3.73
CA TRP A 214 -0.37 -9.06 2.38
C TRP A 214 -1.17 -10.19 1.72
N VAL A 215 -1.35 -11.33 2.40
CA VAL A 215 -2.13 -12.48 1.90
C VAL A 215 -3.58 -12.10 1.62
N ILE A 216 -4.22 -11.30 2.47
CA ILE A 216 -5.60 -10.82 2.25
C ILE A 216 -5.66 -9.82 1.07
N SER A 217 -4.62 -9.02 0.87
CA SER A 217 -4.60 -8.04 -0.22
C SER A 217 -4.50 -8.68 -1.61
N ILE A 218 -3.89 -9.86 -1.73
CA ILE A 218 -3.75 -10.58 -3.00
C ILE A 218 -5.11 -10.88 -3.65
N PRO A 219 -6.05 -11.63 -3.03
CA PRO A 219 -7.34 -11.91 -3.65
C PRO A 219 -8.19 -10.65 -3.86
N LEU A 220 -8.05 -9.62 -3.01
CA LEU A 220 -8.74 -8.34 -3.23
C LEU A 220 -8.26 -7.65 -4.52
N MET A 221 -6.94 -7.64 -4.75
CA MET A 221 -6.33 -7.06 -5.94
C MET A 221 -6.66 -7.89 -7.19
N LEU A 222 -6.56 -9.23 -7.11
CA LEU A 222 -6.93 -10.11 -8.22
C LEU A 222 -8.42 -9.97 -8.58
N GLY A 223 -9.29 -9.88 -7.57
CA GLY A 223 -10.72 -9.62 -7.77
C GLY A 223 -10.99 -8.27 -8.44
N LEU A 224 -10.25 -7.23 -8.05
CA LEU A 224 -10.33 -5.93 -8.75
C LEU A 224 -9.91 -6.05 -10.22
N TYR A 225 -8.76 -6.67 -10.50
CA TYR A 225 -8.28 -6.82 -11.88
C TYR A 225 -9.25 -7.64 -12.73
N ALA A 226 -9.79 -8.74 -12.19
CA ALA A 226 -10.80 -9.53 -12.87
C ALA A 226 -12.06 -8.71 -13.15
N LEU A 227 -12.53 -7.91 -12.19
CA LEU A 227 -13.71 -7.06 -12.37
C LEU A 227 -13.48 -5.96 -13.42
N VAL A 228 -12.35 -5.26 -13.36
CA VAL A 228 -11.98 -4.23 -14.36
C VAL A 228 -11.84 -4.86 -15.74
N ALA A 229 -11.15 -5.99 -15.86
CA ALA A 229 -11.02 -6.71 -17.11
C ALA A 229 -12.39 -7.15 -17.66
N ALA A 230 -13.29 -7.65 -16.81
CA ALA A 230 -14.65 -8.03 -17.22
C ALA A 230 -15.46 -6.82 -17.72
N ILE A 231 -15.38 -5.66 -17.05
CA ILE A 231 -16.06 -4.43 -17.48
C ILE A 231 -15.54 -3.99 -18.86
N LEU A 232 -14.21 -3.94 -19.02
CA LEU A 232 -13.59 -3.48 -20.26
C LEU A 232 -13.80 -4.47 -21.41
N ALA A 233 -13.62 -5.76 -21.17
CA ALA A 233 -13.85 -6.80 -22.17
C ALA A 233 -15.34 -6.88 -22.56
N GLY A 234 -16.25 -6.80 -21.59
CA GLY A 234 -17.69 -6.77 -21.84
C GLY A 234 -18.10 -5.57 -22.69
N ALA A 235 -17.52 -4.40 -22.45
CA ALA A 235 -17.74 -3.22 -23.29
C ALA A 235 -17.12 -3.38 -24.69
N PHE A 236 -15.90 -3.89 -24.78
CA PHE A 236 -15.18 -4.08 -26.04
C PHE A 236 -15.94 -5.04 -26.96
N PHE A 237 -16.19 -6.26 -26.48
CA PHE A 237 -16.88 -7.29 -27.26
C PHE A 237 -18.38 -7.00 -27.42
N GLY A 238 -19.04 -6.43 -26.41
CA GLY A 238 -20.46 -6.09 -26.47
C GLY A 238 -20.81 -5.00 -27.47
N GLN A 239 -19.84 -4.15 -27.83
CA GLN A 239 -19.96 -3.14 -28.87
C GLN A 239 -19.50 -3.65 -30.26
N GLY A 240 -19.10 -4.93 -30.37
CA GLY A 240 -18.60 -5.51 -31.62
C GLY A 240 -17.26 -4.93 -32.07
N LEU A 241 -16.48 -4.35 -31.15
CA LEU A 241 -15.18 -3.76 -31.48
C LEU A 241 -14.17 -4.85 -31.81
N THR A 242 -13.30 -4.54 -32.76
CA THR A 242 -12.16 -5.37 -33.14
C THR A 242 -10.87 -4.60 -32.96
N TRP A 243 -9.78 -5.32 -32.75
CA TRP A 243 -8.46 -4.71 -32.67
C TRP A 243 -8.06 -4.18 -34.06
N PRO A 244 -7.63 -2.91 -34.20
CA PRO A 244 -7.17 -2.37 -35.48
C PRO A 244 -5.85 -3.05 -35.88
N ALA A 245 -5.91 -3.98 -36.82
CA ALA A 245 -4.74 -4.76 -37.26
C ALA A 245 -3.74 -3.92 -38.06
N ASP A 246 -4.17 -2.79 -38.60
CA ASP A 246 -3.41 -1.84 -39.39
C ASP A 246 -2.79 -0.70 -38.56
N ALA A 247 -3.05 -0.65 -37.24
CA ALA A 247 -2.48 0.36 -36.35
C ALA A 247 -0.95 0.32 -36.37
N GLN A 248 -0.34 1.41 -36.84
CA GLN A 248 1.11 1.57 -36.89
C GLN A 248 1.63 2.26 -35.64
N THR A 249 0.83 3.11 -35.02
CA THR A 249 1.17 3.92 -33.86
C THR A 249 0.07 3.90 -32.80
N VAL A 250 0.41 4.32 -31.58
CA VAL A 250 -0.59 4.49 -30.50
C VAL A 250 -1.68 5.51 -30.88
N ALA A 251 -1.36 6.51 -31.69
CA ALA A 251 -2.34 7.49 -32.18
C ALA A 251 -3.47 6.84 -33.00
N ASP A 252 -3.15 5.78 -33.75
CA ASP A 252 -4.13 5.03 -34.56
C ASP A 252 -5.15 4.30 -33.68
N LEU A 253 -4.81 4.02 -32.42
CA LEU A 253 -5.71 3.43 -31.42
C LEU A 253 -6.62 4.47 -30.74
N GLN A 254 -6.43 5.77 -30.99
CA GLN A 254 -7.18 6.82 -30.32
C GLN A 254 -8.71 6.73 -30.56
N PRO A 255 -9.22 6.41 -31.77
CA PRO A 255 -10.64 6.19 -31.98
C PRO A 255 -11.19 5.06 -31.10
N LEU A 256 -10.46 3.94 -30.98
CA LEU A 256 -10.82 2.84 -30.10
C LEU A 256 -10.86 3.29 -28.63
N PHE A 257 -9.82 4.00 -28.17
CA PHE A 257 -9.77 4.49 -26.79
C PHE A 257 -10.90 5.46 -26.47
N ARG A 258 -11.25 6.36 -27.40
CA ARG A 258 -12.39 7.29 -27.24
C ARG A 258 -13.71 6.53 -27.08
N THR A 259 -13.93 5.50 -27.88
CA THR A 259 -15.11 4.64 -27.77
C THR A 259 -15.14 3.88 -26.45
N MET A 260 -13.98 3.50 -25.93
CA MET A 260 -13.84 2.82 -24.64
C MET A 260 -13.85 3.75 -23.42
N LEU A 261 -13.85 5.08 -23.58
CA LEU A 261 -13.87 6.03 -22.46
C LEU A 261 -15.04 5.81 -21.48
N PRO A 262 -16.30 5.59 -21.91
CA PRO A 262 -17.41 5.36 -20.99
C PRO A 262 -17.20 4.09 -20.15
N ALA A 263 -16.71 3.01 -20.77
CA ALA A 263 -16.40 1.77 -20.07
C ALA A 263 -15.23 1.95 -19.09
N GLY A 264 -14.20 2.68 -19.51
CA GLY A 264 -13.12 3.12 -18.65
C GLY A 264 -13.63 3.89 -17.43
N ALA A 265 -14.50 4.87 -17.63
CA ALA A 265 -15.10 5.65 -16.55
C ALA A 265 -15.90 4.79 -15.57
N VAL A 266 -16.66 3.79 -16.05
CA VAL A 266 -17.35 2.82 -15.19
C VAL A 266 -16.34 1.96 -14.42
N ALA A 267 -15.26 1.50 -15.07
CA ALA A 267 -14.20 0.73 -14.43
C ALA A 267 -13.45 1.52 -13.34
N LEU A 268 -13.43 2.85 -13.39
CA LEU A 268 -12.85 3.68 -12.33
C LEU A 268 -13.62 3.60 -11.01
N ILE A 269 -14.91 3.23 -11.02
CA ILE A 269 -15.74 3.13 -9.81
C ILE A 269 -15.23 2.02 -8.86
N PRO A 270 -15.08 0.76 -9.29
CA PRO A 270 -14.50 -0.27 -8.42
C PRO A 270 -13.04 0.00 -8.09
N VAL A 271 -12.27 0.64 -8.98
CA VAL A 271 -10.89 1.06 -8.71
C VAL A 271 -10.84 2.07 -7.56
N ALA A 272 -11.70 3.09 -7.57
CA ALA A 272 -11.84 4.02 -6.45
C ALA A 272 -12.27 3.30 -5.17
N GLY A 273 -13.30 2.46 -5.21
CA GLY A 273 -13.72 1.67 -4.05
C GLY A 273 -12.57 0.84 -3.44
N PHE A 274 -11.78 0.18 -4.29
CA PHE A 274 -10.62 -0.60 -3.88
C PHE A 274 -9.53 0.28 -3.26
N TYR A 275 -9.09 1.37 -3.91
CA TYR A 275 -8.02 2.21 -3.37
C TYR A 275 -8.39 2.79 -2.01
N GLY A 276 -9.63 3.25 -1.85
CA GLY A 276 -10.16 3.73 -0.58
C GLY A 276 -10.10 2.68 0.52
N PHE A 277 -10.58 1.48 0.21
CA PHE A 277 -10.51 0.34 1.13
C PHE A 277 -9.08 -0.09 1.43
N TYR A 278 -8.22 -0.19 0.43
CA TYR A 278 -6.83 -0.61 0.55
C TYR A 278 -6.04 0.32 1.49
N LEU A 279 -6.26 1.63 1.40
CA LEU A 279 -5.59 2.59 2.27
C LEU A 279 -6.09 2.50 3.71
N ALA A 280 -7.40 2.31 3.91
CA ALA A 280 -7.95 1.99 5.23
C ALA A 280 -7.40 0.66 5.78
N PHE A 281 -7.27 -0.35 4.93
CA PHE A 281 -6.71 -1.65 5.26
C PHE A 281 -5.22 -1.58 5.61
N SER A 282 -4.48 -0.67 4.98
CA SER A 282 -3.09 -0.39 5.29
C SER A 282 -2.92 0.34 6.63
N ALA A 283 -3.77 1.34 6.92
CA ALA A 283 -3.68 2.18 8.10
C ALA A 283 -4.28 1.54 9.36
N ALA A 284 -5.52 1.08 9.29
CA ALA A 284 -6.35 0.76 10.45
C ALA A 284 -5.78 -0.35 11.35
N PRO A 285 -5.25 -1.48 10.82
CA PRO A 285 -4.70 -2.53 11.68
C PRO A 285 -3.49 -2.07 12.50
N SER A 286 -2.61 -1.25 11.90
CA SER A 286 -1.44 -0.71 12.60
C SER A 286 -1.83 0.30 13.68
N ILE A 287 -2.89 1.08 13.45
CA ILE A 287 -3.46 2.01 14.43
C ILE A 287 -4.06 1.27 15.62
N VAL A 288 -4.85 0.22 15.38
CA VAL A 288 -5.42 -0.60 16.45
C VAL A 288 -4.32 -1.31 17.24
N ALA A 289 -3.32 -1.90 16.57
CA ALA A 289 -2.19 -2.53 17.23
C ALA A 289 -1.41 -1.54 18.11
N ALA A 290 -1.08 -0.35 17.59
CA ALA A 290 -0.39 0.68 18.35
C ALA A 290 -1.20 1.14 19.57
N ARG A 291 -2.51 1.36 19.42
CA ARG A 291 -3.40 1.74 20.50
C ARG A 291 -3.45 0.67 21.61
N GLN A 292 -3.60 -0.60 21.25
CA GLN A 292 -3.62 -1.70 22.22
C GLN A 292 -2.30 -1.84 23.00
N LEU A 293 -1.17 -1.57 22.35
CA LEU A 293 0.13 -1.59 22.99
C LEU A 293 0.38 -0.38 23.90
N LEU A 294 -0.21 0.78 23.57
CA LEU A 294 -0.14 1.99 24.40
C LEU A 294 -1.09 1.94 25.60
N ASP A 295 -2.33 1.50 25.39
CA ASP A 295 -3.37 1.45 26.42
C ASP A 295 -3.12 0.28 27.41
N GLY A 296 -2.37 -0.75 27.00
CA GLY A 296 -2.24 -2.01 27.72
C GLY A 296 -3.56 -2.77 27.73
N VAL A 297 -3.67 -3.87 26.97
CA VAL A 297 -4.97 -4.55 26.76
C VAL A 297 -5.63 -5.00 28.08
N PRO A 298 -6.90 -4.62 28.35
CA PRO A 298 -7.79 -5.40 29.19
C PRO A 298 -8.14 -6.69 28.44
N VAL A 299 -7.85 -7.84 29.05
CA VAL A 299 -8.16 -9.18 28.54
C VAL A 299 -9.66 -9.26 28.20
N PRO A 300 -10.08 -9.62 26.97
CA PRO A 300 -11.47 -9.97 26.69
C PRO A 300 -11.89 -11.14 27.61
N PRO A 301 -13.13 -11.16 28.15
CA PRO A 301 -13.53 -12.21 29.09
C PRO A 301 -13.29 -13.58 28.48
N ALA A 302 -12.80 -14.50 29.32
CA ALA A 302 -12.61 -15.91 28.98
C ALA A 302 -13.83 -16.45 28.22
N PRO A 303 -13.64 -17.42 27.29
CA PRO A 303 -14.76 -18.03 26.58
C PRO A 303 -15.83 -18.43 27.59
N ILE A 304 -17.10 -18.21 27.22
CA ILE A 304 -18.25 -18.73 27.94
C ILE A 304 -18.02 -20.24 28.03
N VAL A 305 -17.47 -20.68 29.16
CA VAL A 305 -17.63 -22.05 29.61
C VAL A 305 -19.13 -22.13 29.81
N ALA A 306 -19.79 -22.80 28.87
CA ALA A 306 -21.15 -23.26 29.02
C ALA A 306 -21.27 -23.81 30.44
N ASP A 307 -22.31 -23.37 31.16
CA ASP A 307 -22.65 -23.86 32.49
C ASP A 307 -22.23 -25.32 32.63
N ALA A 308 -21.17 -25.54 33.40
CA ALA A 308 -20.96 -26.84 34.00
C ALA A 308 -22.17 -27.00 34.92
N ALA A 309 -23.13 -27.79 34.47
CA ALA A 309 -24.23 -28.27 35.28
C ALA A 309 -23.64 -28.85 36.57
N SER A 310 -23.66 -28.05 37.64
CA SER A 310 -23.51 -28.54 38.99
C SER A 310 -24.83 -29.17 39.36
N GLY A 311 -24.91 -30.48 39.15
CA GLY A 311 -25.86 -31.32 39.86
C GLY A 311 -25.61 -31.28 41.37
N ASP A 312 -26.72 -31.44 42.08
CA ASP A 312 -26.90 -31.87 43.48
C ASP A 312 -26.51 -30.95 44.65
N GLY A 313 -27.54 -30.69 45.47
CA GLY A 313 -27.43 -30.19 46.84
C GLY A 313 -28.78 -29.79 47.45
N LEU A 314 -29.50 -30.77 48.01
CA LEU A 314 -30.56 -30.76 49.05
C LEU A 314 -30.46 -29.55 50.03
N GLU A 315 -31.48 -28.91 50.64
CA GLU A 315 -32.81 -29.27 51.18
C GLU A 315 -33.73 -27.99 51.22
N PRO A 316 -35.02 -28.10 51.58
CA PRO A 316 -35.41 -27.41 52.83
C PRO A 316 -36.37 -28.19 53.74
N ALA A 317 -36.39 -27.71 54.99
CA ALA A 317 -37.12 -28.15 56.18
C ALA A 317 -38.65 -28.20 56.06
#